data_AF-A0A8H4GQI2-F1
#
_entry.id   AF-A0A8H4GQI2-F1
#
_cell.length_a   1.000
_cell.length_b   1.000
_cell.length_c   1.000
_cell.angle_alpha   90.00
_cell.angle_beta   90.00
_cell.angle_gamma   90.00
#
_symmetry.space_group_name_H-M   'P 1'
#
loop_
_entity.id
_entity.type
_entity.pdbx_description
1 polymer ?
#
loop_
_entity_poly.entity_id
_entity_poly.type
_entity_poly.pdbx_seq_one_letter_code
_entity_poly.pdbx_strand_id
1 'polypeptide(L)'
;MQGVSLGIVRAFILDMRPLAWKIVFGIQWVFAGLVLIAAFLVPESPVFYVAHGKHDKAQSALRRLHGSADQYLHIRYRAIVHALDEERKQQSESASWPELFKGFNLKRTITIGFIMFSTSAIGVPFLTQNIYFLITVGLNVTSVFDIGIGGFFLGCLFVMLGWLSNERIGRRRLWLWGLIGNFLCMVTIGALGFSTKKASQLAIAVIMNVLISYGVYATVGVAWTICPEISSHRLRQYSQSVAFIVGAIGGWLFNFITPYMYNVDSGNLGAKTGFVYAGLTVVVTAISWFLVPETAGLSVEDIDRAYEMGTAPRHFKSSKAALQEAYSTLVDPKSRRIYDAQYTFTKFSHTTPQANQSTNSANAASHEGTHKVSALRLRIRDLKSRLHRQETDLHLARLYLAKLHGEIAGLEQDIKNIEAEQSSKATWWGYVTSILQGHQKTEEQRIKRDNDRLQKIAARSIRDSKAQRQIAAVRDLEKAINAIHRSITSAELEILREESREEREKRRMEEERLRQETSIQAESREPMDRENPARAKESRISTIKEHVITKAGGAELMVASPAVVAYPLLESSYSGVLVVVNWPVPRAGIPSRAEELDQIVSAKVPTRQLTVHGLY
;
A
#
# COMPACT_ATOMS: atom_id res chain seq x y z
N MET A 1 -10.57 -21.43 -30.08
CA MET A 1 -11.56 -20.87 -31.04
C MET A 1 -11.00 -20.76 -32.45
N GLN A 2 -9.87 -20.06 -32.69
CA GLN A 2 -9.32 -19.87 -34.04
C GLN A 2 -9.05 -21.17 -34.82
N GLY A 3 -8.40 -22.18 -34.22
CA GLY A 3 -8.18 -23.47 -34.90
C GLY A 3 -9.47 -24.19 -35.31
N VAL A 4 -10.50 -24.13 -34.47
CA VAL A 4 -11.83 -24.69 -34.79
C VAL A 4 -12.49 -23.92 -35.93
N SER A 5 -12.36 -22.59 -35.95
CA SER A 5 -12.82 -21.76 -37.06
C SER A 5 -12.14 -22.12 -38.38
N LEU A 6 -10.81 -22.32 -38.38
CA LEU A 6 -10.08 -22.76 -39.58
C LEU A 6 -10.54 -24.14 -40.06
N GLY A 7 -10.77 -25.08 -39.13
CA GLY A 7 -11.30 -26.41 -39.46
C GLY A 7 -12.71 -26.38 -40.05
N ILE A 8 -13.58 -25.54 -39.50
CA ILE A 8 -14.95 -25.34 -40.03
C ILE A 8 -14.89 -24.74 -41.43
N VAL A 9 -14.10 -23.67 -41.64
CA VAL A 9 -13.94 -23.07 -42.97
C VAL A 9 -13.41 -24.10 -43.96
N ARG A 10 -12.39 -24.88 -43.57
CA ARG A 10 -11.81 -25.97 -44.38
C ARG A 10 -12.83 -27.04 -44.80
N ALA A 11 -13.83 -27.32 -43.96
CA ALA A 11 -14.89 -28.29 -44.26
C ALA A 11 -15.89 -27.76 -45.29
N PHE A 12 -16.19 -26.46 -45.28
CA PHE A 12 -17.19 -25.83 -46.16
C PHE A 12 -16.59 -25.14 -47.39
N ILE A 13 -15.26 -25.09 -47.54
CA ILE A 13 -14.63 -24.26 -48.57
C ILE A 13 -14.87 -24.69 -50.01
N LEU A 14 -15.14 -25.98 -50.23
CA LEU A 14 -15.47 -26.52 -51.56
C LEU A 14 -16.98 -26.40 -51.87
N ASP A 15 -17.78 -26.00 -50.89
CA ASP A 15 -19.23 -25.88 -51.03
C ASP A 15 -19.60 -24.49 -51.55
N MET A 16 -19.94 -24.41 -52.84
CA MET A 16 -20.33 -23.17 -53.51
C MET A 16 -21.79 -22.77 -53.28
N ARG A 17 -22.55 -23.52 -52.45
CA ARG A 17 -23.93 -23.17 -52.14
C ARG A 17 -23.99 -21.84 -51.36
N PRO A 18 -24.96 -20.94 -51.62
CA PRO A 18 -25.13 -19.70 -50.86
C PRO A 18 -25.33 -19.89 -49.35
N LEU A 19 -25.68 -21.10 -48.92
CA LEU A 19 -25.84 -21.45 -47.51
C LEU A 19 -24.49 -21.73 -46.81
N ALA A 20 -23.45 -22.15 -47.53
CA ALA A 20 -22.19 -22.60 -46.96
C ALA A 20 -21.49 -21.52 -46.13
N TRP A 21 -21.29 -20.32 -46.70
CA TRP A 21 -20.66 -19.21 -45.97
C TRP A 21 -21.53 -18.74 -44.79
N LYS A 22 -22.87 -18.77 -44.94
CA LYS A 22 -23.80 -18.41 -43.85
C LYS A 22 -23.68 -19.37 -42.66
N ILE A 23 -23.53 -20.68 -42.92
CA ILE A 23 -23.31 -21.68 -41.88
C ILE A 23 -22.00 -21.42 -41.14
N VAL A 24 -20.92 -21.10 -41.86
CA VAL A 24 -19.61 -20.78 -41.26
C VAL A 24 -19.68 -19.60 -40.30
N PHE A 25 -20.47 -18.55 -40.61
CA PHE A 25 -20.72 -17.46 -39.65
C PHE A 25 -21.70 -17.87 -38.55
N GLY A 26 -22.75 -18.60 -38.88
CA GLY A 26 -23.77 -19.04 -37.93
C GLY A 26 -23.20 -19.91 -36.80
N ILE A 27 -22.30 -20.83 -37.11
CA ILE A 27 -21.69 -21.72 -36.11
C ILE A 27 -20.75 -20.99 -35.14
N GLN A 28 -20.19 -19.83 -35.53
CA GLN A 28 -19.36 -19.02 -34.62
C GLN A 28 -20.19 -18.49 -33.44
N TRP A 29 -21.49 -18.23 -33.63
CA TRP A 29 -22.40 -17.80 -32.57
C TRP A 29 -22.61 -18.84 -31.48
N VAL A 30 -22.37 -20.13 -31.77
CA VAL A 30 -22.42 -21.19 -30.75
C VAL A 30 -21.42 -20.91 -29.64
N PHE A 31 -20.20 -20.44 -29.99
CA PHE A 31 -19.19 -20.08 -28.99
C PHE A 31 -19.56 -18.85 -28.18
N ALA A 32 -20.17 -17.84 -28.81
CA ALA A 32 -20.69 -16.67 -28.10
C ALA A 32 -21.81 -17.07 -27.12
N GLY A 33 -22.71 -17.96 -27.53
CA GLY A 33 -23.75 -18.53 -26.67
C GLY A 33 -23.17 -19.31 -25.49
N LEU A 34 -22.13 -20.13 -25.71
CA LEU A 34 -21.44 -20.84 -24.63
C LEU A 34 -20.77 -19.88 -23.64
N VAL A 35 -20.13 -18.82 -24.12
CA VAL A 35 -19.55 -17.77 -23.26
C VAL A 35 -20.64 -17.02 -22.49
N LEU A 36 -21.78 -16.72 -23.12
CA LEU A 36 -22.92 -16.08 -22.46
C LEU A 36 -23.49 -16.96 -21.34
N ILE A 37 -23.68 -18.26 -21.60
CA ILE A 37 -24.09 -19.22 -20.57
C ILE A 37 -23.06 -19.25 -19.44
N ALA A 38 -21.77 -19.37 -19.77
CA ALA A 38 -20.70 -19.37 -18.78
C ALA A 38 -20.67 -18.07 -17.95
N ALA A 39 -20.97 -16.92 -18.55
CA ALA A 39 -21.05 -15.64 -17.85
C ALA A 39 -22.14 -15.63 -16.77
N PHE A 40 -23.27 -16.32 -16.97
CA PHE A 40 -24.29 -16.49 -15.94
C PHE A 40 -23.87 -17.46 -14.82
N LEU A 41 -22.98 -18.42 -15.09
CA LEU A 41 -22.46 -19.33 -14.08
C LEU A 41 -21.35 -18.69 -13.23
N VAL A 42 -20.52 -17.82 -13.80
CA VAL A 42 -19.38 -17.20 -13.13
C VAL A 42 -19.86 -16.12 -12.14
N PRO A 43 -19.41 -16.13 -10.87
CA PRO A 43 -19.72 -15.04 -9.95
C PRO A 43 -19.12 -13.72 -10.44
N GLU A 44 -19.84 -12.63 -10.21
CA GLU A 44 -19.34 -11.28 -10.46
C GLU A 44 -18.02 -11.01 -9.72
N SER A 45 -17.18 -10.15 -10.29
CA SER A 45 -15.87 -9.82 -9.76
C SER A 45 -15.95 -9.29 -8.32
N PRO A 46 -15.22 -9.89 -7.35
CA PRO A 46 -15.15 -9.36 -5.99
C PRO A 46 -14.64 -7.91 -5.95
N VAL A 47 -13.73 -7.55 -6.85
CA VAL A 47 -13.18 -6.19 -6.98
C VAL A 47 -14.29 -5.20 -7.36
N PHE A 48 -15.17 -5.57 -8.29
CA PHE A 48 -16.31 -4.75 -8.68
C PHE A 48 -17.24 -4.48 -7.49
N TYR A 49 -17.54 -5.50 -6.69
CA TYR A 49 -18.38 -5.33 -5.51
C TYR A 49 -17.75 -4.44 -4.44
N VAL A 50 -16.44 -4.58 -4.16
CA VAL A 50 -15.73 -3.68 -3.23
C VAL A 50 -15.70 -2.25 -3.75
N ALA A 51 -15.45 -2.06 -5.05
CA ALA A 51 -15.45 -0.73 -5.68
C ALA A 51 -16.82 -0.02 -5.56
N HIS A 52 -17.92 -0.77 -5.58
CA HIS A 52 -19.29 -0.25 -5.41
C HIS A 52 -19.80 -0.30 -3.95
N GLY A 53 -18.93 -0.53 -2.97
CA GLY A 53 -19.29 -0.56 -1.54
C GLY A 53 -20.14 -1.76 -1.10
N LYS A 54 -20.31 -2.79 -1.95
CA LYS A 54 -21.10 -4.00 -1.67
C LYS A 54 -20.24 -5.08 -1.02
N HIS A 55 -19.76 -4.82 0.19
CA HIS A 55 -18.77 -5.65 0.89
C HIS A 55 -19.22 -7.10 1.17
N ASP A 56 -20.48 -7.33 1.51
CA ASP A 56 -21.01 -8.68 1.80
C ASP A 56 -21.05 -9.57 0.54
N LYS A 57 -21.42 -8.96 -0.60
CA LYS A 57 -21.42 -9.66 -1.90
C LYS A 57 -19.99 -9.97 -2.36
N ALA A 58 -19.03 -9.07 -2.08
CA ALA A 58 -17.62 -9.32 -2.36
C ALA A 58 -17.08 -10.53 -1.58
N GLN A 59 -17.40 -10.64 -0.28
CA GLN A 59 -17.00 -11.80 0.53
C GLN A 59 -17.67 -13.09 0.05
N SER A 60 -18.96 -13.03 -0.32
CA SER A 60 -19.70 -14.18 -0.86
C SER A 60 -19.12 -14.66 -2.20
N ALA A 61 -18.76 -13.73 -3.10
CA ALA A 61 -18.08 -14.04 -4.35
C ALA A 61 -16.70 -14.67 -4.11
N LEU A 62 -15.91 -14.13 -3.16
CA LEU A 62 -14.62 -14.68 -2.77
C LEU A 62 -14.73 -16.11 -2.22
N ARG A 63 -15.75 -16.40 -1.40
CA ARG A 63 -16.04 -17.75 -0.89
C ARG A 63 -16.42 -18.72 -2.00
N ARG A 64 -17.16 -18.26 -3.02
CA ARG A 64 -17.50 -19.08 -4.19
C ARG A 64 -16.27 -19.39 -5.08
N LEU A 65 -15.32 -18.46 -5.15
CA LEU A 65 -14.06 -18.60 -5.92
C LEU A 65 -13.02 -19.49 -5.21
N HIS A 66 -12.88 -19.38 -3.89
CA HIS A 66 -11.79 -20.03 -3.12
C HIS A 66 -12.28 -21.17 -2.22
N GLY A 67 -13.59 -21.42 -2.18
CA GLY A 67 -14.21 -22.36 -1.24
C GLY A 67 -14.65 -21.69 0.05
N SER A 68 -15.70 -22.23 0.67
CA SER A 68 -16.31 -21.72 1.90
C SER A 68 -15.41 -21.86 3.14
N ALA A 69 -14.40 -22.73 3.09
CA ALA A 69 -13.45 -22.98 4.17
C ALA A 69 -12.13 -22.20 4.04
N ASP A 70 -12.04 -21.19 3.17
CA ASP A 70 -10.81 -20.41 3.00
C ASP A 70 -10.50 -19.56 4.25
N GLN A 71 -9.53 -20.02 5.04
CA GLN A 71 -9.02 -19.35 6.23
C GLN A 71 -8.37 -17.98 5.91
N TYR A 72 -8.01 -17.74 4.63
CA TYR A 72 -7.37 -16.52 4.16
C TYR A 72 -8.35 -15.52 3.51
N LEU A 73 -9.66 -15.78 3.56
CA LEU A 73 -10.68 -14.93 2.96
C LEU A 73 -10.54 -13.45 3.35
N HIS A 74 -10.30 -13.20 4.65
CA HIS A 74 -10.13 -11.86 5.20
C HIS A 74 -8.88 -11.15 4.68
N ILE A 75 -7.80 -11.90 4.43
CA ILE A 75 -6.54 -11.35 3.90
C ILE A 75 -6.72 -10.99 2.43
N ARG A 76 -7.33 -11.86 1.63
CA ARG A 76 -7.64 -11.59 0.22
C ARG A 76 -8.57 -10.39 0.06
N TYR A 77 -9.62 -10.33 0.89
CA TYR A 77 -10.55 -9.21 0.91
C TYR A 77 -9.84 -7.89 1.26
N ARG A 78 -9.02 -7.87 2.31
CA ARG A 78 -8.23 -6.68 2.68
C ARG A 78 -7.24 -6.28 1.60
N ALA A 79 -6.62 -7.23 0.90
CA ALA A 79 -5.74 -6.93 -0.22
C ALA A 79 -6.47 -6.22 -1.36
N ILE A 80 -7.70 -6.65 -1.70
CA ILE A 80 -8.54 -5.99 -2.71
C ILE A 80 -8.92 -4.57 -2.27
N VAL A 81 -9.33 -4.39 -1.01
CA VAL A 81 -9.66 -3.06 -0.47
C VAL A 81 -8.44 -2.15 -0.52
N HIS A 82 -7.28 -2.63 -0.10
CA HIS A 82 -6.04 -1.87 -0.13
C HIS A 82 -5.65 -1.44 -1.55
N ALA A 83 -5.71 -2.37 -2.51
CA ALA A 83 -5.43 -2.08 -3.91
C ALA A 83 -6.39 -1.01 -4.48
N LEU A 84 -7.69 -1.10 -4.17
CA LEU A 84 -8.68 -0.11 -4.61
C LEU A 84 -8.50 1.24 -3.92
N ASP A 85 -8.11 1.28 -2.65
CA ASP A 85 -7.81 2.53 -1.95
C ASP A 85 -6.52 3.18 -2.47
N GLU A 86 -5.52 2.39 -2.86
CA GLU A 86 -4.33 2.88 -3.58
C GLU A 86 -4.70 3.43 -4.95
N GLU A 87 -5.49 2.71 -5.74
CA GLU A 87 -6.00 3.19 -7.03
C GLU A 87 -6.81 4.49 -6.86
N ARG A 88 -7.69 4.58 -5.86
CA ARG A 88 -8.48 5.79 -5.58
C ARG A 88 -7.60 6.96 -5.15
N LYS A 89 -6.58 6.74 -4.33
CA LYS A 89 -5.60 7.78 -3.95
C LYS A 89 -4.84 8.27 -5.18
N GLN A 90 -4.41 7.35 -6.05
CA GLN A 90 -3.74 7.70 -7.31
C GLN A 90 -4.67 8.40 -8.30
N GLN A 91 -5.97 8.09 -8.30
CA GLN A 91 -6.97 8.78 -9.11
C GLN A 91 -7.37 10.15 -8.54
N SER A 92 -7.30 10.34 -7.21
CA SER A 92 -7.57 11.63 -6.57
C SER A 92 -6.54 12.70 -6.94
N GLU A 93 -5.32 12.28 -7.32
CA GLU A 93 -4.37 13.09 -8.08
C GLU A 93 -4.76 13.08 -9.56
N SER A 94 -5.74 13.90 -9.94
CA SER A 94 -6.25 14.08 -11.31
C SER A 94 -5.20 13.88 -12.41
N ALA A 95 -5.03 12.66 -12.92
CA ALA A 95 -4.12 12.37 -14.01
C ALA A 95 -4.62 13.06 -15.27
N SER A 96 -3.82 13.99 -15.80
CA SER A 96 -4.24 14.86 -16.90
C SER A 96 -3.55 14.47 -18.20
N TRP A 97 -4.29 14.44 -19.31
CA TRP A 97 -3.76 14.14 -20.65
C TRP A 97 -2.45 14.87 -21.02
N PRO A 98 -2.26 16.17 -20.71
CA PRO A 98 -1.03 16.89 -21.05
C PRO A 98 0.20 16.38 -20.28
N GLU A 99 0.01 15.70 -19.15
CA GLU A 99 1.11 15.18 -18.34
C GLU A 99 1.83 14.00 -18.99
N LEU A 100 1.12 13.29 -19.87
CA LEU A 100 1.67 12.23 -20.70
C LEU A 100 2.81 12.73 -21.60
N PHE A 101 2.73 13.99 -22.04
CA PHE A 101 3.67 14.60 -22.96
C PHE A 101 4.81 15.36 -22.27
N LYS A 102 4.94 15.26 -20.94
CA LYS A 102 5.97 15.96 -20.16
C LYS A 102 7.12 15.04 -19.76
N GLY A 103 8.34 15.53 -19.92
CA GLY A 103 9.57 14.95 -19.35
C GLY A 103 9.77 13.45 -19.66
N PHE A 104 9.92 12.65 -18.62
CA PHE A 104 10.16 11.20 -18.70
C PHE A 104 8.92 10.41 -19.16
N ASN A 105 7.71 10.90 -18.90
CA ASN A 105 6.47 10.26 -19.34
C ASN A 105 6.32 10.31 -20.87
N LEU A 106 6.84 11.36 -21.52
CA LEU A 106 6.87 11.44 -22.99
C LEU A 106 7.73 10.31 -23.58
N LYS A 107 8.93 10.09 -23.04
CA LYS A 107 9.82 9.01 -23.49
C LYS A 107 9.15 7.65 -23.35
N ARG A 108 8.50 7.39 -22.21
CA ARG A 108 7.73 6.15 -21.98
C ARG A 108 6.62 5.95 -23.01
N THR A 109 5.84 7.00 -23.24
CA THR A 109 4.70 6.98 -24.17
C THR A 109 5.15 6.75 -25.61
N ILE A 110 6.26 7.40 -26.02
CA ILE A 110 6.87 7.17 -27.33
C ILE A 110 7.39 5.73 -27.42
N THR A 111 8.05 5.18 -26.39
CA THR A 111 8.52 3.79 -26.38
C THR A 111 7.38 2.80 -26.60
N ILE A 112 6.30 2.90 -25.81
CA ILE A 112 5.18 1.95 -25.94
C ILE A 112 4.41 2.13 -27.24
N GLY A 113 4.23 3.37 -27.71
CA GLY A 113 3.58 3.66 -28.99
C GLY A 113 4.40 3.12 -30.16
N PHE A 114 5.72 3.29 -30.11
CA PHE A 114 6.64 2.73 -31.09
C PHE A 114 6.60 1.20 -31.11
N ILE A 115 6.59 0.53 -29.95
CA ILE A 115 6.49 -0.93 -29.87
C ILE A 115 5.19 -1.41 -30.52
N MET A 116 4.06 -0.78 -30.22
CA MET A 116 2.76 -1.13 -30.82
C MET A 116 2.72 -0.87 -32.31
N PHE A 117 3.20 0.29 -32.78
CA PHE A 117 3.33 0.57 -34.22
C PHE A 117 4.24 -0.42 -34.93
N SER A 118 5.36 -0.78 -34.29
CA SER A 118 6.36 -1.70 -34.82
C SER A 118 5.79 -3.08 -35.13
N THR A 119 4.82 -3.57 -34.35
CA THR A 119 4.15 -4.84 -34.65
C THR A 119 3.51 -4.84 -36.04
N SER A 120 2.99 -3.70 -36.49
CA SER A 120 2.44 -3.57 -37.85
C SER A 120 3.55 -3.41 -38.88
N ALA A 121 4.59 -2.63 -38.57
CA ALA A 121 5.71 -2.35 -39.47
C ALA A 121 6.61 -3.57 -39.76
N ILE A 122 6.68 -4.57 -38.86
CA ILE A 122 7.43 -5.82 -39.07
C ILE A 122 6.69 -6.82 -39.98
N GLY A 123 5.47 -6.50 -40.43
CA GLY A 123 4.72 -7.28 -41.40
C GLY A 123 3.61 -8.18 -40.84
N VAL A 124 3.14 -7.95 -39.60
CA VAL A 124 1.98 -8.68 -39.06
C VAL A 124 0.74 -8.60 -39.97
N PRO A 125 0.40 -7.47 -40.61
CA PRO A 125 -0.71 -7.39 -41.55
C PRO A 125 -0.53 -8.31 -42.77
N PHE A 126 0.68 -8.39 -43.33
CA PHE A 126 1.00 -9.32 -44.41
C PHE A 126 0.83 -10.78 -44.00
N LEU A 127 1.27 -11.13 -42.80
CA LEU A 127 1.11 -12.47 -42.23
C LEU A 127 -0.35 -12.79 -41.88
N THR A 128 -1.15 -11.79 -41.50
CA THR A 128 -2.59 -11.98 -41.21
C THR A 128 -3.38 -12.25 -42.49
N GLN A 129 -2.95 -11.67 -43.61
CA GLN A 129 -3.53 -11.89 -44.94
C GLN A 129 -2.94 -13.10 -45.69
N ASN A 130 -2.15 -13.94 -45.00
CA ASN A 130 -1.43 -15.08 -45.59
C ASN A 130 -2.33 -16.02 -46.41
N ILE A 131 -3.54 -16.36 -45.93
CA ILE A 131 -4.44 -17.27 -46.64
C ILE A 131 -4.78 -16.75 -48.04
N TYR A 132 -5.19 -15.48 -48.13
CA TYR A 132 -5.52 -14.85 -49.41
C TYR A 132 -4.28 -14.76 -50.30
N PHE A 133 -3.15 -14.30 -49.75
CA PHE A 133 -1.89 -14.22 -50.46
C PHE A 133 -1.46 -15.57 -51.07
N LEU A 134 -1.49 -16.66 -50.31
CA LEU A 134 -1.10 -17.99 -50.80
C LEU A 134 -2.01 -18.50 -51.93
N ILE A 135 -3.30 -18.17 -51.88
CA ILE A 135 -4.23 -18.48 -52.98
C ILE A 135 -3.85 -17.69 -54.24
N THR A 136 -3.53 -16.39 -54.11
CA THR A 136 -3.10 -15.57 -55.25
C THR A 136 -1.76 -16.04 -55.85
N VAL A 137 -0.89 -16.67 -55.05
CA VAL A 137 0.36 -17.29 -55.51
C VAL A 137 0.12 -18.59 -56.29
N GLY A 138 -1.09 -19.14 -56.25
CA GLY A 138 -1.50 -20.32 -57.03
C GLY A 138 -1.49 -21.64 -56.25
N LEU A 139 -1.44 -21.60 -54.91
CA LEU A 139 -1.66 -22.79 -54.09
C LEU A 139 -3.14 -23.19 -54.09
N ASN A 140 -3.39 -24.50 -54.06
CA ASN A 140 -4.74 -25.01 -53.90
C ASN A 140 -5.31 -24.56 -52.55
N VAL A 141 -6.54 -24.05 -52.58
CA VAL A 141 -7.28 -23.55 -51.43
C VAL A 141 -7.29 -24.57 -50.28
N THR A 142 -7.52 -25.86 -50.57
CA THR A 142 -7.54 -26.90 -49.53
C THR A 142 -6.19 -27.02 -48.80
N SER A 143 -5.09 -26.99 -49.55
CA SER A 143 -3.73 -27.10 -48.98
C SER A 143 -3.36 -25.89 -48.14
N VAL A 144 -3.79 -24.68 -48.52
CA VAL A 144 -3.52 -23.45 -47.75
C VAL A 144 -4.17 -23.53 -46.36
N PHE A 145 -5.42 -23.99 -46.28
CA PHE A 145 -6.11 -24.14 -45.01
C PHE A 145 -5.55 -25.30 -44.17
N ASP A 146 -5.15 -26.42 -44.79
CA ASP A 146 -4.50 -27.54 -44.08
C ASP A 146 -3.17 -27.09 -43.43
N ILE A 147 -2.36 -26.32 -44.17
CA ILE A 147 -1.12 -25.72 -43.63
C ILE A 147 -1.45 -24.71 -42.52
N GLY A 148 -2.52 -23.92 -42.68
CA GLY A 148 -2.98 -22.97 -41.66
C GLY A 148 -3.41 -23.65 -40.35
N ILE A 149 -4.09 -24.80 -40.43
CA ILE A 149 -4.46 -25.61 -39.26
C ILE A 149 -3.19 -26.12 -38.56
N GLY A 150 -2.22 -26.66 -39.31
CA GLY A 150 -0.93 -27.06 -38.76
C GLY A 150 -0.17 -25.90 -38.11
N GLY A 151 -0.19 -24.73 -38.75
CA GLY A 151 0.36 -23.49 -38.21
C GLY A 151 -0.29 -23.06 -36.89
N PHE A 152 -1.61 -23.23 -36.74
CA PHE A 152 -2.29 -22.93 -35.49
C PHE A 152 -1.82 -23.83 -34.33
N PHE A 153 -1.69 -25.15 -34.55
CA PHE A 153 -1.16 -26.07 -33.53
C PHE A 153 0.28 -25.73 -33.16
N LEU A 154 1.11 -25.38 -34.15
CA LEU A 154 2.46 -24.89 -33.91
C LEU A 154 2.44 -23.60 -33.06
N GLY A 155 1.54 -22.68 -33.36
CA GLY A 155 1.32 -21.47 -32.55
C GLY A 155 0.98 -21.78 -31.09
N CYS A 156 0.12 -22.77 -30.83
CA CYS A 156 -0.18 -23.21 -29.46
C CYS A 156 1.07 -23.71 -28.72
N LEU A 157 1.95 -24.46 -29.39
CA LEU A 157 3.22 -24.91 -28.80
C LEU A 157 4.13 -23.73 -28.48
N PHE A 158 4.26 -22.76 -29.39
CA PHE A 158 5.04 -21.54 -29.17
C PHE A 158 4.52 -20.69 -28.01
N VAL A 159 3.20 -20.61 -27.82
CA VAL A 159 2.60 -19.94 -26.65
C VAL A 159 2.97 -20.65 -25.34
N MET A 160 2.94 -21.99 -25.31
CA MET A 160 3.37 -22.76 -24.14
C MET A 160 4.86 -22.54 -23.83
N LEU A 161 5.71 -22.51 -24.86
CA LEU A 161 7.14 -22.17 -24.71
C LEU A 161 7.33 -20.73 -24.22
N GLY A 162 6.48 -19.80 -24.67
CA GLY A 162 6.34 -18.42 -24.18
C GLY A 162 6.27 -18.33 -22.68
N TRP A 163 5.32 -19.05 -22.11
CA TRP A 163 5.06 -19.00 -20.68
C TRP A 163 6.28 -19.44 -19.85
N LEU A 164 6.98 -20.49 -20.29
CA LEU A 164 8.16 -21.02 -19.59
C LEU A 164 9.42 -20.15 -19.79
N SER A 165 9.55 -19.48 -20.93
CA SER A 165 10.80 -18.85 -21.36
C SER A 165 10.84 -17.34 -21.11
N ASN A 166 9.70 -16.65 -21.11
CA ASN A 166 9.62 -15.19 -21.00
C ASN A 166 10.28 -14.66 -19.72
N GLU A 167 10.12 -15.36 -18.60
CA GLU A 167 10.71 -14.94 -17.32
C GLU A 167 12.23 -15.18 -17.26
N ARG A 168 12.72 -16.24 -17.92
CA ARG A 168 14.14 -16.63 -17.87
C ARG A 168 15.01 -15.85 -18.85
N ILE A 169 14.53 -15.65 -20.07
CA ILE A 169 15.31 -15.04 -21.16
C ILE A 169 15.35 -13.51 -21.02
N GLY A 170 14.27 -12.91 -20.53
CA GLY A 170 14.10 -11.46 -20.46
C GLY A 170 13.35 -10.88 -21.67
N ARG A 171 12.61 -9.79 -21.46
CA ARG A 171 11.67 -9.24 -22.46
C ARG A 171 12.39 -8.54 -23.60
N ARG A 172 13.41 -7.73 -23.28
CA ARG A 172 14.19 -7.01 -24.32
C ARG A 172 14.94 -7.98 -25.20
N ARG A 173 15.58 -8.99 -24.61
CA ARG A 173 16.31 -10.01 -25.37
C ARG A 173 15.38 -10.78 -26.28
N LEU A 174 14.23 -11.22 -25.77
CA LEU A 174 13.27 -11.96 -26.57
C LEU A 174 12.70 -11.13 -27.73
N TRP A 175 12.38 -9.85 -27.50
CA TRP A 175 11.94 -8.92 -28.55
C TRP A 175 12.99 -8.78 -29.67
N LEU A 176 14.26 -8.54 -29.30
CA LEU A 176 15.33 -8.36 -30.29
C LEU A 176 15.65 -9.65 -31.06
N TRP A 177 15.70 -10.80 -30.38
CA TRP A 177 15.83 -12.09 -31.05
C TRP A 177 14.64 -12.37 -31.98
N GLY A 178 13.44 -12.00 -31.54
CA GLY A 178 12.21 -12.03 -32.33
C GLY A 178 12.32 -11.24 -33.62
N LEU A 179 12.84 -10.02 -33.55
CA LEU A 179 13.05 -9.16 -34.72
C LEU A 179 14.12 -9.73 -35.68
N ILE A 180 15.21 -10.29 -35.15
CA ILE A 180 16.24 -10.95 -35.97
C ILE A 180 15.66 -12.17 -36.68
N GLY A 181 14.90 -13.02 -35.97
CA GLY A 181 14.21 -14.16 -36.55
C GLY A 181 13.18 -13.75 -37.61
N ASN A 182 12.43 -12.66 -37.36
CA ASN A 182 11.50 -12.09 -38.33
C ASN A 182 12.22 -11.60 -39.59
N PHE A 183 13.35 -10.90 -39.44
CA PHE A 183 14.16 -10.44 -40.56
C PHE A 183 14.62 -11.62 -41.44
N LEU A 184 15.21 -12.66 -40.84
CA LEU A 184 15.68 -13.83 -41.57
C LEU A 184 14.54 -14.52 -42.33
N CYS A 185 13.38 -14.69 -41.70
CA CYS A 185 12.22 -15.32 -42.34
C CYS A 185 11.62 -14.43 -43.45
N MET A 186 11.59 -13.12 -43.28
CA MET A 186 11.08 -12.20 -44.31
C MET A 186 12.01 -12.13 -45.53
N VAL A 187 13.33 -12.19 -45.31
CA VAL A 187 14.31 -12.30 -46.40
C VAL A 187 14.17 -13.62 -47.14
N THR A 188 13.96 -14.75 -46.45
CA THR A 188 13.78 -16.05 -47.11
C THR A 188 12.48 -16.11 -47.90
N ILE A 189 11.37 -15.57 -47.38
CA ILE A 189 10.10 -15.44 -48.14
C ILE A 189 10.32 -14.59 -49.40
N GLY A 190 10.99 -13.44 -49.28
CA GLY A 190 11.32 -12.58 -50.40
C GLY A 190 12.18 -13.28 -51.46
N ALA A 191 13.21 -14.00 -51.04
CA ALA A 191 14.12 -14.73 -51.93
C ALA A 191 13.43 -15.90 -52.66
N LEU A 192 12.56 -16.64 -51.97
CA LEU A 192 11.74 -17.69 -52.57
C LEU A 192 10.77 -17.13 -53.62
N GLY A 193 10.41 -15.85 -53.52
CA GLY A 193 9.61 -15.13 -54.51
C GLY A 193 10.24 -14.97 -55.89
N PHE A 194 11.55 -15.24 -56.06
CA PHE A 194 12.17 -15.31 -57.39
C PHE A 194 11.95 -16.66 -58.09
N SER A 195 11.59 -17.70 -57.34
CA SER A 195 11.35 -19.04 -57.90
C SER A 195 9.86 -19.31 -58.05
N THR A 196 9.44 -19.69 -59.26
CA THR A 196 8.04 -20.05 -59.60
C THR A 196 7.74 -21.54 -59.39
N LYS A 197 8.66 -22.32 -58.82
CA LYS A 197 8.47 -23.75 -58.58
C LYS A 197 7.40 -23.98 -57.51
N LYS A 198 6.55 -25.00 -57.68
CA LYS A 198 5.55 -25.41 -56.66
C LYS A 198 6.17 -25.66 -55.27
N ALA A 199 7.38 -26.22 -55.23
CA ALA A 199 8.12 -26.42 -53.98
C ALA A 199 8.45 -25.09 -53.27
N SER A 200 8.74 -24.03 -54.02
CA SER A 200 8.99 -22.68 -53.47
C SER A 200 7.72 -22.11 -52.83
N GLN A 201 6.58 -22.26 -53.51
CA GLN A 201 5.27 -21.79 -53.01
C GLN A 201 4.87 -22.48 -51.71
N LEU A 202 5.06 -23.80 -51.62
CA LEU A 202 4.84 -24.57 -50.39
C LEU A 202 5.80 -24.14 -49.27
N ALA A 203 7.08 -23.92 -49.59
CA ALA A 203 8.05 -23.43 -48.62
C ALA A 203 7.66 -22.05 -48.06
N ILE A 204 7.19 -21.13 -48.91
CA ILE A 204 6.65 -19.83 -48.48
C ILE A 204 5.49 -20.01 -47.51
N ALA A 205 4.52 -20.88 -47.83
CA ALA A 205 3.37 -21.15 -46.98
C ALA A 205 3.75 -21.66 -45.58
N VAL A 206 4.73 -22.58 -45.52
CA VAL A 206 5.23 -23.14 -44.27
C VAL A 206 5.99 -22.08 -43.48
N ILE A 207 6.92 -21.35 -44.11
CA ILE A 207 7.72 -20.31 -43.44
C ILE A 207 6.81 -19.20 -42.90
N MET A 208 5.78 -18.77 -43.64
CA MET A 208 4.82 -17.78 -43.14
C MET A 208 4.06 -18.27 -41.90
N ASN A 209 3.65 -19.55 -41.85
CA ASN A 209 2.97 -20.12 -40.68
C ASN A 209 3.91 -20.30 -39.48
N VAL A 210 5.15 -20.72 -39.71
CA VAL A 210 6.19 -20.75 -38.68
C VAL A 210 6.45 -19.34 -38.15
N LEU A 211 6.52 -18.34 -39.04
CA LEU A 211 6.75 -16.95 -38.67
C LEU A 211 5.58 -16.36 -37.87
N ILE A 212 4.33 -16.67 -38.22
CA ILE A 212 3.15 -16.30 -37.42
C ILE A 212 3.28 -16.88 -36.00
N SER A 213 3.59 -18.17 -35.90
CA SER A 213 3.73 -18.88 -34.62
C SER A 213 4.87 -18.31 -33.77
N TYR A 214 6.03 -18.09 -34.39
CA TYR A 214 7.20 -17.49 -33.75
C TYR A 214 6.93 -16.03 -33.33
N GLY A 215 6.21 -15.26 -34.15
CA GLY A 215 5.84 -13.87 -33.88
C GLY A 215 4.95 -13.75 -32.64
N VAL A 216 4.00 -14.67 -32.44
CA VAL A 216 3.19 -14.72 -31.22
C VAL A 216 4.07 -14.91 -29.97
N TYR A 217 5.12 -15.75 -30.06
CA TYR A 217 6.05 -16.00 -28.97
C TYR A 217 7.02 -14.82 -28.72
N ALA A 218 7.73 -14.36 -29.74
CA ALA A 218 8.91 -13.51 -29.58
C ALA A 218 8.68 -12.01 -29.86
N THR A 219 7.67 -11.64 -30.67
CA THR A 219 7.42 -10.24 -31.03
C THR A 219 6.08 -9.77 -30.45
N VAL A 220 4.96 -10.15 -31.05
CA VAL A 220 3.62 -9.67 -30.70
C VAL A 220 3.31 -9.94 -29.23
N GLY A 221 3.52 -11.17 -28.74
CA GLY A 221 3.29 -11.49 -27.33
C GLY A 221 4.12 -10.63 -26.38
N VAL A 222 5.39 -10.39 -26.72
CA VAL A 222 6.28 -9.53 -25.92
C VAL A 222 5.81 -8.09 -25.94
N ALA A 223 5.40 -7.55 -27.09
CA ALA A 223 4.86 -6.19 -27.20
C ALA A 223 3.68 -5.96 -26.25
N TRP A 224 2.73 -6.90 -26.20
CA TRP A 224 1.56 -6.80 -25.32
C TRP A 224 1.90 -6.92 -23.82
N THR A 225 2.99 -7.61 -23.48
CA THR A 225 3.45 -7.73 -22.08
C THR A 225 4.31 -6.54 -21.62
N ILE A 226 5.19 -6.03 -22.48
CA ILE A 226 6.15 -4.99 -22.09
C ILE A 226 5.52 -3.60 -22.02
N CYS A 227 4.55 -3.29 -22.88
CA CYS A 227 3.87 -2.00 -22.88
C CYS A 227 3.26 -1.65 -21.51
N PRO A 228 2.49 -2.54 -20.86
CA PRO A 228 1.95 -2.26 -19.52
C PRO A 228 3.01 -2.22 -18.42
N GLU A 229 4.16 -2.89 -18.59
CA GLU A 229 5.28 -2.85 -17.63
C GLU A 229 6.05 -1.52 -17.69
N ILE A 230 6.13 -0.86 -18.86
CA ILE A 230 6.83 0.44 -19.04
C ILE A 230 5.97 1.63 -18.57
N SER A 231 4.65 1.50 -18.67
CA SER A 231 3.74 2.59 -18.29
C SER A 231 3.73 2.81 -16.78
N SER A 232 3.87 4.07 -16.35
CA SER A 232 3.76 4.42 -14.92
C SER A 232 2.37 4.09 -14.41
N HIS A 233 2.26 3.55 -13.19
CA HIS A 233 0.99 3.12 -12.60
C HIS A 233 -0.12 4.17 -12.71
N ARG A 234 0.18 5.44 -12.41
CA ARG A 234 -0.80 6.54 -12.43
C ARG A 234 -1.30 6.89 -13.84
N LEU A 235 -0.41 6.84 -14.84
CA LEU A 235 -0.73 7.22 -16.23
C LEU A 235 -1.01 6.00 -17.12
N ARG A 236 -1.03 4.78 -16.56
CA ARG A 236 -1.07 3.53 -17.32
C ARG A 236 -2.23 3.45 -18.29
N GLN A 237 -3.43 3.82 -17.87
CA GLN A 237 -4.62 3.79 -18.75
C GLN A 237 -4.47 4.76 -19.94
N TYR A 238 -3.99 5.99 -19.69
CA TYR A 238 -3.76 6.99 -20.73
C TYR A 238 -2.65 6.59 -21.71
N SER A 239 -1.50 6.15 -21.17
CA SER A 239 -0.36 5.67 -21.95
C SER A 239 -0.75 4.48 -22.85
N GLN A 240 -1.46 3.49 -22.31
CA GLN A 240 -1.94 2.34 -23.09
C GLN A 240 -2.94 2.75 -24.18
N SER A 241 -3.85 3.68 -23.88
CA SER A 241 -4.82 4.17 -24.87
C SER A 241 -4.11 4.80 -26.07
N VAL A 242 -3.09 5.65 -25.82
CA VAL A 242 -2.28 6.24 -26.90
C VAL A 242 -1.52 5.16 -27.67
N ALA A 243 -0.93 4.18 -26.96
CA ALA A 243 -0.22 3.07 -27.60
C ALA A 243 -1.13 2.26 -28.53
N PHE A 244 -2.38 2.00 -28.11
CA PHE A 244 -3.37 1.30 -28.92
C PHE A 244 -3.84 2.12 -30.11
N ILE A 245 -4.05 3.43 -29.96
CA ILE A 245 -4.39 4.31 -31.08
C ILE A 245 -3.25 4.30 -32.12
N VAL A 246 -2.01 4.47 -31.68
CA VAL A 246 -0.83 4.46 -32.55
C VAL A 246 -0.66 3.09 -33.24
N GLY A 247 -0.84 2.00 -32.49
CA GLY A 247 -0.84 0.64 -33.03
C GLY A 247 -1.96 0.41 -34.05
N ALA A 248 -3.16 0.91 -33.79
CA ALA A 248 -4.30 0.81 -34.69
C ALA A 248 -4.11 1.64 -35.97
N ILE A 249 -3.53 2.83 -35.88
CA ILE A 249 -3.15 3.65 -37.05
C ILE A 249 -2.11 2.90 -37.89
N GLY A 250 -1.08 2.32 -37.27
CA GLY A 250 -0.11 1.47 -37.95
C GLY A 250 -0.78 0.26 -38.60
N GLY A 251 -1.65 -0.42 -37.87
CA GLY A 251 -2.41 -1.57 -38.36
C GLY A 251 -3.26 -1.21 -39.57
N TRP A 252 -4.01 -0.11 -39.52
CA TRP A 252 -4.80 0.40 -40.63
C TRP A 252 -3.92 0.72 -41.84
N LEU A 253 -2.84 1.49 -41.65
CA LEU A 253 -1.92 1.91 -42.70
C LEU A 253 -1.34 0.69 -43.44
N PHE A 254 -0.78 -0.27 -42.71
CA PHE A 254 -0.18 -1.45 -43.32
C PHE A 254 -1.23 -2.43 -43.86
N ASN A 255 -2.40 -2.60 -43.23
CA ASN A 255 -3.47 -3.42 -43.81
C ASN A 255 -3.98 -2.84 -45.13
N PHE A 256 -4.01 -1.52 -45.27
CA PHE A 256 -4.39 -0.84 -46.50
C PHE A 256 -3.31 -0.99 -47.59
N ILE A 257 -2.03 -0.76 -47.25
CA ILE A 257 -0.93 -0.78 -48.23
C ILE A 257 -0.57 -2.20 -48.68
N THR A 258 -0.61 -3.20 -47.79
CA THR A 258 -0.07 -4.53 -48.07
C THR A 258 -0.69 -5.21 -49.30
N PRO A 259 -2.03 -5.24 -49.48
CA PRO A 259 -2.65 -5.79 -50.69
C PRO A 259 -2.15 -5.13 -51.98
N TYR A 260 -1.98 -3.81 -51.98
CA TYR A 260 -1.46 -3.10 -53.16
C TYR A 260 -0.02 -3.48 -53.49
N MET A 261 0.77 -3.92 -52.50
CA MET A 261 2.14 -4.37 -52.74
C MET A 261 2.19 -5.74 -53.41
N TYR A 262 1.44 -6.73 -52.91
CA TYR A 262 1.57 -8.11 -53.40
C TYR A 262 0.59 -8.47 -54.52
N ASN A 263 -0.55 -7.80 -54.67
CA ASN A 263 -1.52 -8.11 -55.73
C ASN A 263 -0.96 -7.78 -57.12
N VAL A 264 -1.36 -8.59 -58.11
CA VAL A 264 -0.92 -8.48 -59.50
C VAL A 264 -1.42 -7.20 -60.17
N ASP A 265 -2.60 -6.71 -59.77
CA ASP A 265 -3.26 -5.53 -60.36
C ASP A 265 -2.58 -4.20 -60.01
N SER A 266 -1.59 -4.20 -59.10
CA SER A 266 -0.94 -2.98 -58.63
C SER A 266 0.57 -3.16 -58.58
N GLY A 267 1.14 -3.38 -57.38
CA GLY A 267 2.59 -3.47 -57.20
C GLY A 267 3.21 -4.74 -57.80
N ASN A 268 2.47 -5.84 -57.85
CA ASN A 268 2.93 -7.14 -58.36
C ASN A 268 4.28 -7.60 -57.76
N LEU A 269 4.57 -7.23 -56.51
CA LEU A 269 5.75 -7.75 -55.81
C LEU A 269 5.55 -9.22 -55.42
N GLY A 270 4.31 -9.69 -55.27
CA GLY A 270 4.02 -11.04 -54.78
C GLY A 270 4.76 -11.34 -53.48
N ALA A 271 5.49 -12.46 -53.43
CA ALA A 271 6.31 -12.84 -52.28
C ALA A 271 7.50 -11.90 -52.01
N LYS A 272 7.94 -11.11 -53.01
CA LYS A 272 9.04 -10.14 -52.84
C LYS A 272 8.66 -9.00 -51.89
N THR A 273 7.37 -8.83 -51.56
CA THR A 273 6.90 -7.96 -50.46
C THR A 273 7.62 -8.27 -49.13
N GLY A 274 8.09 -9.51 -48.94
CA GLY A 274 8.94 -9.89 -47.81
C GLY A 274 10.21 -9.03 -47.66
N PHE A 275 10.84 -8.59 -48.76
CA PHE A 275 12.03 -7.72 -48.68
C PHE A 275 11.73 -6.33 -48.12
N VAL A 276 10.55 -5.78 -48.42
CA VAL A 276 10.15 -4.48 -47.89
C VAL A 276 9.97 -4.58 -46.37
N TYR A 277 9.29 -5.63 -45.90
CA TYR A 277 9.14 -5.89 -44.47
C TYR A 277 10.45 -6.28 -43.79
N ALA A 278 11.36 -6.95 -44.48
CA ALA A 278 12.71 -7.19 -43.97
C ALA A 278 13.46 -5.86 -43.75
N GLY A 279 13.44 -4.95 -44.73
CA GLY A 279 14.05 -3.62 -44.61
C GLY A 279 13.46 -2.81 -43.45
N LEU A 280 12.13 -2.79 -43.32
CA LEU A 280 11.44 -2.16 -42.20
C LEU A 280 11.81 -2.80 -40.86
N THR A 281 11.94 -4.14 -40.81
CA THR A 281 12.36 -4.86 -39.61
C THR A 281 13.77 -4.46 -39.17
N VAL A 282 14.70 -4.19 -40.09
CA VAL A 282 16.05 -3.69 -39.73
C VAL A 282 15.95 -2.32 -39.06
N VAL A 283 15.16 -1.40 -39.63
CA VAL A 283 14.95 -0.06 -39.04
C VAL A 283 14.30 -0.17 -37.66
N VAL A 284 13.26 -1.00 -37.53
CA VAL A 284 12.60 -1.28 -36.25
C VAL A 284 13.57 -1.88 -35.23
N THR A 285 14.45 -2.78 -35.65
CA THR A 285 15.47 -3.40 -34.79
C THR A 285 16.47 -2.36 -34.30
N ALA A 286 16.97 -1.51 -35.21
CA ALA A 286 17.90 -0.44 -34.87
C ALA A 286 17.28 0.51 -33.83
N ILE A 287 16.04 0.99 -34.04
CA ILE A 287 15.36 1.87 -33.09
C ILE A 287 15.05 1.14 -31.78
N SER A 288 14.55 -0.10 -31.85
CA SER A 288 14.25 -0.93 -30.68
C SER A 288 15.47 -1.12 -29.78
N TRP A 289 16.65 -1.23 -30.37
CA TRP A 289 17.91 -1.36 -29.63
C TRP A 289 18.19 -0.16 -28.72
N PHE A 290 17.79 1.06 -29.10
CA PHE A 290 17.93 2.26 -28.24
C PHE A 290 16.74 2.45 -27.29
N LEU A 291 15.52 2.17 -27.77
CA LEU A 291 14.30 2.64 -27.13
C LEU A 291 13.66 1.63 -26.13
N VAL A 292 13.85 0.32 -26.34
CA VAL A 292 13.16 -0.74 -25.56
C VAL A 292 13.97 -1.10 -24.30
N PRO A 293 13.47 -0.87 -23.07
CA PRO A 293 14.17 -1.26 -21.85
C PRO A 293 14.05 -2.77 -21.55
N GLU A 294 14.94 -3.29 -20.69
CA GLU A 294 14.75 -4.61 -20.08
C GLU A 294 13.90 -4.47 -18.82
N THR A 295 12.71 -5.07 -18.82
CA THR A 295 11.74 -5.02 -17.71
C THR A 295 11.71 -6.30 -16.88
N ALA A 296 12.39 -7.37 -17.33
CA ALA A 296 12.33 -8.66 -16.67
C ALA A 296 12.95 -8.65 -15.25
N GLY A 297 12.14 -9.02 -14.26
CA GLY A 297 12.57 -9.10 -12.84
C GLY A 297 12.74 -7.72 -12.17
N LEU A 298 12.27 -6.65 -12.80
CA LEU A 298 12.17 -5.33 -12.18
C LEU A 298 10.76 -5.14 -11.61
N SER A 299 10.69 -4.51 -10.44
CA SER A 299 9.42 -4.00 -9.92
C SER A 299 9.01 -2.76 -10.72
N VAL A 300 7.72 -2.41 -10.72
CA VAL A 300 7.25 -1.24 -11.48
C VAL A 300 7.86 0.04 -10.90
N GLU A 301 8.10 0.06 -9.59
CA GLU A 301 8.78 1.12 -8.87
C GLU A 301 10.25 1.26 -9.30
N ASP A 302 10.94 0.15 -9.58
CA ASP A 302 12.31 0.18 -10.08
C ASP A 302 12.37 0.78 -11.50
N ILE A 303 11.37 0.49 -12.34
CA ILE A 303 11.24 1.05 -13.68
C ILE A 303 10.95 2.57 -13.58
N ASP A 304 10.06 2.97 -12.68
CA ASP A 304 9.79 4.36 -12.29
C ASP A 304 11.05 5.14 -11.97
N ARG A 305 11.85 4.63 -11.03
CA ARG A 305 13.14 5.23 -10.68
C ARG A 305 14.11 5.28 -11.86
N ALA A 306 14.23 4.22 -12.64
CA ALA A 306 15.18 4.16 -13.75
C ALA A 306 14.92 5.26 -14.81
N TYR A 307 13.65 5.57 -15.08
CA TYR A 307 13.27 6.68 -15.95
C TYR A 307 13.46 8.06 -15.30
N GLU A 308 13.21 8.20 -14.00
CA GLU A 308 13.46 9.46 -13.25
C GLU A 308 14.95 9.81 -13.20
N MET A 309 15.81 8.82 -12.98
CA MET A 309 17.27 8.97 -13.01
C MET A 309 17.83 9.19 -14.43
N GLY A 310 16.99 9.18 -15.46
CA GLY A 310 17.41 9.38 -16.84
C GLY A 310 18.32 8.27 -17.38
N THR A 311 18.30 7.08 -16.77
CA THR A 311 19.16 5.97 -17.20
C THR A 311 18.80 5.53 -18.61
N ALA A 312 19.80 5.14 -19.40
CA ALA A 312 19.52 4.62 -20.73
C ALA A 312 18.71 3.30 -20.61
N PRO A 313 17.68 3.07 -21.45
CA PRO A 313 16.84 1.86 -21.41
C PRO A 313 17.61 0.54 -21.35
N ARG A 314 18.84 0.53 -21.89
CA ARG A 314 19.75 -0.62 -21.91
C ARG A 314 20.31 -1.03 -20.55
N HIS A 315 20.43 -0.07 -19.64
CA HIS A 315 21.14 -0.26 -18.37
C HIS A 315 20.20 -0.34 -17.18
N PHE A 316 18.89 -0.49 -17.35
CA PHE A 316 17.92 -0.54 -16.25
C PHE A 316 18.27 -1.64 -15.23
N LYS A 317 18.61 -2.84 -15.70
CA LYS A 317 19.02 -3.95 -14.80
C LYS A 317 20.38 -3.70 -14.14
N SER A 318 21.32 -3.08 -14.85
CA SER A 318 22.64 -2.72 -14.31
C SER A 318 22.55 -1.57 -13.31
N SER A 319 21.62 -0.64 -13.50
CA SER A 319 21.34 0.46 -12.59
C SER A 319 20.74 -0.07 -11.29
N LYS A 320 19.81 -1.04 -11.35
CA LYS A 320 19.35 -1.75 -10.15
C LYS A 320 20.48 -2.50 -9.46
N ALA A 321 21.33 -3.23 -10.19
CA ALA A 321 22.47 -3.92 -9.59
C ALA A 321 23.44 -2.93 -8.92
N ALA A 322 23.77 -1.83 -9.57
CA ALA A 322 24.63 -0.78 -9.03
C ALA A 322 23.99 -0.04 -7.84
N LEU A 323 22.68 0.18 -7.85
CA LEU A 323 21.94 0.77 -6.73
C LEU A 323 21.83 -0.20 -5.55
N GLN A 324 21.61 -1.48 -5.82
CA GLN A 324 21.59 -2.54 -4.81
C GLN A 324 22.98 -2.72 -4.19
N GLU A 325 24.03 -2.63 -5.00
CA GLU A 325 25.44 -2.70 -4.60
C GLU A 325 25.85 -1.45 -3.80
N ALA A 326 25.49 -0.24 -4.26
CA ALA A 326 25.63 1.01 -3.51
C ALA A 326 24.85 0.96 -2.19
N TYR A 327 23.64 0.40 -2.18
CA TYR A 327 22.84 0.21 -0.97
C TYR A 327 23.48 -0.80 0.00
N SER A 328 24.17 -1.83 -0.52
CA SER A 328 24.86 -2.84 0.28
C SER A 328 26.19 -2.35 0.86
N THR A 329 26.83 -1.36 0.23
CA THR A 329 28.07 -0.70 0.69
C THR A 329 27.81 0.45 1.67
N LEU A 330 26.57 0.92 1.82
CA LEU A 330 26.18 1.88 2.85
C LEU A 330 26.15 1.22 4.24
N VAL A 331 27.31 1.23 4.91
CA VAL A 331 27.47 0.76 6.30
C VAL A 331 26.89 1.76 7.32
N ASP A 332 26.79 3.04 6.97
CA ASP A 332 26.34 4.10 7.88
C ASP A 332 24.79 4.28 7.88
N PRO A 333 24.10 4.10 9.03
CA PRO A 333 22.66 4.28 9.16
C PRO A 333 22.16 5.71 8.87
N LYS A 334 23.00 6.75 8.97
CA LYS A 334 22.62 8.12 8.59
C LYS A 334 22.53 8.28 7.08
N SER A 335 23.53 7.80 6.35
CA SER A 335 23.58 7.82 4.89
C SER A 335 22.44 7.01 4.28
N ARG A 336 22.10 5.89 4.92
CA ARG A 336 20.94 5.06 4.57
C ARG A 336 19.61 5.79 4.81
N ARG A 337 19.48 6.54 5.90
CA ARG A 337 18.31 7.40 6.17
C ARG A 337 18.20 8.60 5.23
N ILE A 338 19.31 9.20 4.81
CA ILE A 338 19.32 10.29 3.83
C ILE A 338 18.87 9.77 2.46
N TYR A 339 19.36 8.59 2.05
CA TYR A 339 18.87 7.87 0.88
C TYR A 339 17.37 7.51 1.02
N ASP A 340 16.96 6.88 2.12
CA ASP A 340 15.55 6.54 2.36
C ASP A 340 14.65 7.80 2.36
N ALA A 341 15.13 8.94 2.88
CA ALA A 341 14.41 10.21 2.93
C ALA A 341 14.34 10.95 1.59
N GLN A 342 15.32 10.75 0.69
CA GLN A 342 15.28 11.28 -0.68
C GLN A 342 14.32 10.51 -1.59
N TYR A 343 13.98 9.26 -1.26
CA TYR A 343 13.26 8.33 -2.15
C TYR A 343 12.00 7.69 -1.55
N THR A 344 11.55 8.14 -0.37
CA THR A 344 10.21 7.88 0.15
C THR A 344 9.35 9.09 -0.18
N PHE A 345 8.20 8.90 -0.85
CA PHE A 345 7.24 9.98 -1.13
C PHE A 345 7.00 10.76 0.17
N THR A 346 7.31 12.05 0.16
CA THR A 346 7.17 12.93 1.30
C THR A 346 5.72 12.86 1.73
N LYS A 347 5.46 12.22 2.88
CA LYS A 347 4.18 12.35 3.55
C LYS A 347 4.05 13.84 3.85
N PHE A 348 3.22 14.55 3.10
CA PHE A 348 2.89 15.94 3.37
C PHE A 348 2.39 15.99 4.80
N SER A 349 3.25 16.42 5.71
CA SER A 349 2.83 16.83 7.03
C SER A 349 1.93 18.03 6.80
N HIS A 350 0.66 17.90 7.17
CA HIS A 350 -0.21 19.06 7.30
C HIS A 350 0.53 20.10 8.14
N THR A 351 0.95 21.17 7.49
CA THR A 351 1.29 22.43 8.12
C THR A 351 0.04 22.89 8.84
N THR A 352 0.03 22.79 10.16
CA THR A 352 -0.92 23.53 10.99
C THR A 352 -0.71 25.02 10.67
N PRO A 353 -1.75 25.80 10.35
CA PRO A 353 -1.60 27.21 10.10
C PRO A 353 -0.94 27.88 11.31
N GLN A 354 0.16 28.60 11.08
CA GLN A 354 0.66 29.59 12.01
C GLN A 354 -0.45 30.62 12.23
N ALA A 355 -1.05 30.60 13.42
CA ALA A 355 -1.89 31.70 13.85
C ALA A 355 -0.98 32.88 14.18
N ASN A 356 -0.96 33.85 13.27
CA ASN A 356 -0.46 35.21 13.50
C ASN A 356 -0.98 35.74 14.83
N GLN A 357 -0.08 36.05 15.76
CA GLN A 357 -0.38 36.99 16.84
C GLN A 357 0.00 38.39 16.36
N SER A 358 -1.00 39.11 15.87
CA SER A 358 -0.99 40.57 15.80
C SER A 358 -1.15 41.11 17.21
N THR A 359 -0.09 41.69 17.76
CA THR A 359 -0.18 42.60 18.91
C THR A 359 -0.57 43.99 18.40
N ASN A 360 -1.81 44.38 18.63
CA ASN A 360 -2.22 45.78 18.75
C ASN A 360 -3.58 45.83 19.45
N SER A 361 -3.60 46.27 20.71
CA SER A 361 -4.39 47.43 21.16
C SER A 361 -4.34 47.54 22.67
N ALA A 362 -3.90 48.72 23.12
CA ALA A 362 -4.17 49.26 24.44
C ALA A 362 -5.70 49.38 24.70
N ASN A 363 -6.04 49.54 25.99
CA ASN A 363 -7.34 49.86 26.59
C ASN A 363 -8.13 48.66 27.15
N ALA A 364 -7.89 48.32 28.42
CA ALA A 364 -8.90 47.78 29.35
C ALA A 364 -8.36 47.66 30.79
N ALA A 365 -7.91 48.77 31.39
CA ALA A 365 -7.61 48.82 32.82
C ALA A 365 -8.93 48.91 33.61
N SER A 366 -9.55 47.75 33.89
CA SER A 366 -10.52 47.52 34.99
C SER A 366 -11.11 46.10 35.06
N HIS A 367 -10.75 45.17 34.16
CA HIS A 367 -11.25 43.77 34.18
C HIS A 367 -10.17 42.69 33.91
N GLU A 368 -8.91 42.94 34.29
CA GLU A 368 -7.75 42.17 33.78
C GLU A 368 -7.49 40.80 34.44
N GLY A 369 -7.95 40.56 35.69
CA GLY A 369 -7.69 39.31 36.42
C GLY A 369 -8.53 38.11 35.95
N THR A 370 -9.84 38.29 35.81
CA THR A 370 -10.81 37.23 35.49
C THR A 370 -10.63 36.65 34.08
N HIS A 371 -10.19 37.47 33.11
CA HIS A 371 -9.93 37.02 31.75
C HIS A 371 -8.66 36.15 31.63
N LYS A 372 -7.63 36.39 32.46
CA LYS A 372 -6.38 35.59 32.44
C LYS A 372 -6.59 34.19 32.99
N VAL A 373 -7.31 34.05 34.10
CA VAL A 373 -7.61 32.73 34.70
C VAL A 373 -8.47 31.87 33.78
N SER A 374 -9.49 32.47 33.12
CA SER A 374 -10.33 31.74 32.16
C SER A 374 -9.55 31.26 30.92
N ALA A 375 -8.62 32.07 30.42
CA ALA A 375 -7.73 31.70 29.31
C ALA A 375 -6.75 30.56 29.69
N LEU A 376 -6.19 30.60 30.91
CA LEU A 376 -5.32 29.52 31.42
C LEU A 376 -6.07 28.20 31.59
N ARG A 377 -7.32 28.24 32.07
CA ARG A 377 -8.19 27.04 32.16
C ARG A 377 -8.48 26.42 30.80
N LEU A 378 -8.72 27.25 29.77
CA LEU A 378 -8.87 26.77 28.38
C LEU A 378 -7.59 26.11 27.85
N ARG A 379 -6.42 26.71 28.13
CA ARG A 379 -5.12 26.15 27.75
C ARG A 379 -4.86 24.79 28.42
N ILE A 380 -5.19 24.64 29.69
CA ILE A 380 -5.09 23.35 30.41
C ILE A 380 -5.99 22.30 29.76
N ARG A 381 -7.21 22.66 29.35
CA ARG A 381 -8.12 21.74 28.66
C ARG A 381 -7.53 21.25 27.33
N ASP A 382 -6.94 22.16 26.54
CA ASP A 382 -6.27 21.79 25.29
C ASP A 382 -5.06 20.87 25.56
N LEU A 383 -4.20 21.22 26.53
CA LEU A 383 -3.04 20.43 26.92
C LEU A 383 -3.41 19.02 27.42
N LYS A 384 -4.47 18.88 28.23
CA LYS A 384 -4.99 17.57 28.66
C LYS A 384 -5.49 16.74 27.48
N SER A 385 -6.11 17.37 26.48
CA SER A 385 -6.54 16.67 25.25
C SER A 385 -5.36 16.17 24.40
N ARG A 386 -4.24 16.92 24.38
CA ARG A 386 -3.01 16.52 23.68
C ARG A 386 -2.26 15.42 24.44
N LEU A 387 -2.24 15.50 25.77
CA LEU A 387 -1.68 14.48 26.64
C LEU A 387 -2.34 13.12 26.39
N HIS A 388 -3.67 13.08 26.39
CA HIS A 388 -4.42 11.84 26.17
C HIS A 388 -4.11 11.20 24.80
N ARG A 389 -4.01 12.01 23.73
CA ARG A 389 -3.63 11.54 22.40
C ARG A 389 -2.20 10.97 22.36
N GLN A 390 -1.25 11.62 23.02
CA GLN A 390 0.13 11.13 23.08
C GLN A 390 0.26 9.86 23.92
N GLU A 391 -0.51 9.72 24.99
CA GLU A 391 -0.56 8.50 25.81
C GLU A 391 -1.11 7.30 25.02
N THR A 392 -2.14 7.51 24.21
CA THR A 392 -2.66 6.46 23.31
C THR A 392 -1.63 6.05 22.26
N ASP A 393 -0.91 7.01 21.68
CA ASP A 393 0.16 6.74 20.71
C ASP A 393 1.33 5.99 21.35
N LEU A 394 1.69 6.33 22.60
CA LEU A 394 2.70 5.63 23.38
C LEU A 394 2.29 4.17 23.65
N HIS A 395 1.01 3.93 23.99
CA HIS A 395 0.51 2.58 24.24
C HIS A 395 0.57 1.70 22.98
N LEU A 396 0.14 2.23 21.83
CA LEU A 396 0.25 1.54 20.54
C LEU A 396 1.72 1.26 20.16
N ALA A 397 2.61 2.23 20.39
CA ALA A 397 4.03 2.07 20.12
C ALA A 397 4.68 0.97 20.98
N ARG A 398 4.27 0.83 22.25
CA ARG A 398 4.71 -0.26 23.15
C ARG A 398 4.19 -1.62 22.72
N LEU A 399 2.93 -1.72 22.30
CA LEU A 399 2.36 -2.97 21.76
C LEU A 399 3.10 -3.44 20.51
N TYR A 400 3.40 -2.51 19.60
CA TYR A 400 4.17 -2.81 18.40
C TYR A 400 5.60 -3.28 18.72
N LEU A 401 6.24 -2.64 19.70
CA LEU A 401 7.56 -3.04 20.20
C LEU A 401 7.53 -4.43 20.85
N ALA A 402 6.50 -4.77 21.62
CA ALA A 402 6.34 -6.11 22.20
C ALA A 402 6.19 -7.19 21.11
N LYS A 403 5.43 -6.90 20.06
CA LYS A 403 5.29 -7.79 18.90
C LYS A 403 6.63 -8.03 18.20
N LEU A 404 7.42 -6.96 17.97
CA LEU A 404 8.74 -7.07 17.36
C LEU A 404 9.69 -7.95 18.20
N HIS A 405 9.68 -7.80 19.53
CA HIS A 405 10.50 -8.65 20.41
C HIS A 405 10.07 -10.13 20.34
N GLY A 406 8.76 -10.42 20.28
CA GLY A 406 8.27 -11.79 20.07
C GLY A 406 8.72 -12.39 18.74
N GLU A 407 8.68 -11.60 17.67
CA GLU A 407 9.17 -12.01 16.34
C GLU A 407 10.69 -12.24 16.29
N ILE A 408 11.47 -11.48 17.06
CA ILE A 408 12.93 -11.66 17.19
C ILE A 408 13.22 -12.94 17.97
N ALA A 409 12.52 -13.17 19.09
CA ALA A 409 12.68 -14.37 19.91
C ALA A 409 12.34 -15.65 19.12
N GLY A 410 11.29 -15.63 18.30
CA GLY A 410 10.94 -16.74 17.41
C GLY A 410 12.05 -17.05 16.40
N LEU A 411 12.60 -16.03 15.75
CA LEU A 411 13.73 -16.20 14.82
C LEU A 411 14.99 -16.73 15.54
N GLU A 412 15.24 -16.30 16.77
CA GLU A 412 16.38 -16.79 17.55
C GLU A 412 16.22 -18.28 17.89
N GLN A 413 15.01 -18.71 18.24
CA GLN A 413 14.72 -20.11 18.50
C GLN A 413 14.89 -20.96 17.23
N ASP A 414 14.43 -20.48 16.07
CA ASP A 414 14.60 -21.16 14.79
C ASP A 414 16.08 -21.31 14.40
N ILE A 415 16.89 -20.27 14.64
CA ILE A 415 18.34 -20.31 14.41
C ILE A 415 18.99 -21.35 15.34
N LYS A 416 18.64 -21.37 16.63
CA LYS A 416 19.15 -22.36 17.59
C LYS A 416 18.77 -23.79 17.21
N ASN A 417 17.55 -24.01 16.72
CA ASN A 417 17.11 -25.31 16.25
C ASN A 417 17.94 -25.81 15.05
N ILE A 418 18.23 -24.92 14.10
CA ILE A 418 19.09 -25.24 12.94
C ILE A 418 20.52 -25.56 13.40
N GLU A 419 21.06 -24.80 14.35
CA GLU A 419 22.40 -25.02 14.91
C GLU A 419 22.51 -26.32 15.70
N ALA A 420 21.50 -26.67 16.50
CA ALA A 420 21.42 -27.93 17.23
C ALA A 420 21.32 -29.14 16.28
N GLU A 421 20.59 -29.01 15.18
CA GLU A 421 20.51 -30.05 14.15
C GLU A 421 21.86 -30.23 13.43
N GLN A 422 22.63 -29.15 13.21
CA GLN A 422 23.98 -29.20 12.65
C GLN A 422 24.98 -29.86 13.61
N SER A 423 24.93 -29.54 14.91
CA SER A 423 25.86 -30.10 15.90
C SER A 423 25.61 -31.58 16.19
N SER A 424 24.35 -32.04 16.20
CA SER A 424 24.00 -33.47 16.36
C SER A 424 24.53 -34.36 15.23
N LYS A 425 24.73 -33.79 14.04
CA LYS A 425 25.25 -34.49 12.85
C LYS A 425 26.77 -34.42 12.72
N ALA A 426 27.42 -33.51 13.46
CA ALA A 426 28.87 -33.42 13.56
C ALA A 426 29.46 -34.41 14.59
N THR A 427 28.61 -35.08 15.37
CA THR A 427 29.02 -36.12 16.32
C THR A 427 29.30 -37.44 15.59
N TRP A 428 30.25 -38.25 16.09
CA TRP A 428 30.64 -39.53 15.48
C TRP A 428 29.46 -40.48 15.20
N TRP A 429 28.46 -40.52 16.10
CA TRP A 429 27.20 -41.26 15.88
C TRP A 429 26.32 -40.72 14.74
N GLY A 430 26.33 -39.41 14.49
CA GLY A 430 25.69 -38.78 13.34
C GLY A 430 26.35 -39.14 12.00
N TYR A 431 27.66 -39.36 12.02
CA TYR A 431 28.41 -39.84 10.86
C TYR A 431 28.05 -41.30 10.54
N VAL A 432 28.02 -42.17 11.55
CA VAL A 432 27.66 -43.59 11.43
C VAL A 432 26.22 -43.79 10.93
N THR A 433 25.25 -43.03 11.45
CA THR A 433 23.86 -43.09 10.99
C THR A 433 23.67 -42.56 9.56
N SER A 434 24.45 -41.57 9.13
CA SER A 434 24.42 -41.07 7.75
C SER A 434 24.95 -42.07 6.71
N ILE A 435 25.92 -42.91 7.11
CA ILE A 435 26.47 -43.99 6.27
C ILE A 435 25.48 -45.16 6.19
N LEU A 436 24.87 -45.54 7.32
CA LEU A 436 23.87 -46.62 7.37
C LEU A 436 22.57 -46.30 6.62
N GLN A 437 22.18 -45.03 6.52
CA GLN A 437 20.94 -44.62 5.84
C GLN A 437 21.07 -44.38 4.32
N GLY A 438 22.25 -44.60 3.71
CA GLY A 438 22.40 -44.63 2.25
C GLY A 438 21.93 -43.36 1.51
N HIS A 439 21.89 -42.21 2.17
CA HIS A 439 21.54 -40.93 1.55
C HIS A 439 22.77 -40.02 1.56
N GLN A 440 23.56 -40.06 0.49
CA GLN A 440 24.40 -38.92 0.12
C GLN A 440 23.46 -37.74 -0.15
N LYS A 441 23.24 -36.89 0.86
CA LYS A 441 22.56 -35.61 0.63
C LYS A 441 23.44 -34.79 -0.32
N THR A 442 22.92 -34.55 -1.51
CA THR A 442 23.53 -33.76 -2.58
C THR A 442 24.03 -32.42 -2.03
N GLU A 443 25.18 -31.95 -2.50
CA GLU A 443 25.81 -30.69 -2.12
C GLU A 443 24.83 -29.50 -2.18
N GLU A 444 23.88 -29.54 -3.11
CA GLU A 444 22.76 -28.61 -3.23
C GLU A 444 21.86 -28.52 -1.97
N GLN A 445 21.60 -29.64 -1.29
CA GLN A 445 20.77 -29.64 -0.07
C GLN A 445 21.50 -29.08 1.15
N ARG A 446 22.84 -29.04 1.12
CA ARG A 446 23.66 -28.34 2.12
C ARG A 446 23.64 -26.85 1.84
N ILE A 447 23.94 -26.44 0.60
CA ILE A 447 23.91 -25.04 0.14
C ILE A 447 22.54 -24.40 0.40
N LYS A 448 21.44 -25.11 0.12
CA LYS A 448 20.07 -24.61 0.37
C LYS A 448 19.79 -24.34 1.85
N ARG A 449 20.33 -25.17 2.75
CA ARG A 449 20.15 -25.00 4.21
C ARG A 449 21.02 -23.89 4.77
N ASP A 450 22.25 -23.76 4.29
CA ASP A 450 23.13 -22.65 4.69
C ASP A 450 22.57 -21.30 4.21
N ASN A 451 21.99 -21.27 3.01
CA ASN A 451 21.25 -20.10 2.53
C ASN A 451 20.03 -19.77 3.39
N ASP A 452 19.23 -20.76 3.83
CA ASP A 452 18.09 -20.53 4.73
C ASP A 452 18.55 -19.97 6.10
N ARG A 453 19.65 -20.49 6.65
CA ARG A 453 20.26 -19.97 7.88
C ARG A 453 20.71 -18.51 7.72
N LEU A 454 21.41 -18.18 6.64
CA LEU A 454 21.88 -16.82 6.35
C LEU A 454 20.72 -15.85 6.16
N GLN A 455 19.64 -16.28 5.49
CA GLN A 455 18.43 -15.48 5.33
C GLN A 455 17.75 -15.17 6.67
N LYS A 456 17.68 -16.16 7.59
CA LYS A 456 17.12 -15.97 8.94
C LYS A 456 17.97 -15.05 9.81
N ILE A 457 19.30 -15.15 9.73
CA ILE A 457 20.23 -14.22 10.41
C ILE A 457 20.06 -12.79 9.88
N ALA A 458 19.97 -12.62 8.56
CA ALA A 458 19.72 -11.32 7.95
C ALA A 458 18.36 -10.74 8.36
N ALA A 459 17.30 -11.57 8.37
CA ALA A 459 15.97 -11.17 8.81
C ALA A 459 15.95 -10.73 10.29
N ARG A 460 16.67 -11.43 11.17
CA ARG A 460 16.87 -11.03 12.57
C ARG A 460 17.54 -9.66 12.67
N SER A 461 18.68 -9.47 12.01
CA SER A 461 19.42 -8.20 12.02
C SER A 461 18.56 -7.01 11.57
N ILE A 462 17.76 -7.21 10.52
CA ILE A 462 16.80 -6.18 10.05
C ILE A 462 15.75 -5.88 11.13
N ARG A 463 15.18 -6.91 11.76
CA ARG A 463 14.16 -6.73 12.82
C ARG A 463 14.74 -6.08 14.09
N ASP A 464 15.95 -6.44 14.49
CA ASP A 464 16.66 -5.79 15.60
C ASP A 464 16.88 -4.30 15.32
N SER A 465 17.27 -3.95 14.09
CA SER A 465 17.42 -2.55 13.70
C SER A 465 16.08 -1.78 13.74
N LYS A 466 14.96 -2.43 13.40
CA LYS A 466 13.61 -1.84 13.51
C LYS A 466 13.19 -1.68 14.98
N ALA A 467 13.47 -2.68 15.82
CA ALA A 467 13.20 -2.61 17.26
C ALA A 467 13.97 -1.47 17.93
N GLN A 468 15.25 -1.29 17.59
CA GLN A 468 16.05 -0.16 18.10
C GLN A 468 15.49 1.22 17.67
N ARG A 469 15.02 1.36 16.43
CA ARG A 469 14.36 2.59 15.97
C ARG A 469 13.06 2.84 16.74
N GLN A 470 12.29 1.80 17.01
CA GLN A 470 11.04 1.91 17.76
C GLN A 470 11.28 2.28 19.23
N ILE A 471 12.33 1.73 19.86
CA ILE A 471 12.75 2.10 21.22
C ILE A 471 13.07 3.60 21.30
N ALA A 472 13.78 4.14 20.30
CA ALA A 472 14.07 5.57 20.23
C ALA A 472 12.78 6.41 20.11
N ALA A 473 11.85 6.00 19.25
CA ALA A 473 10.56 6.68 19.07
C ALA A 473 9.71 6.67 20.36
N VAL A 474 9.66 5.54 21.07
CA VAL A 474 8.99 5.43 22.38
C VAL A 474 9.61 6.39 23.39
N ARG A 475 10.95 6.46 23.45
CA ARG A 475 11.66 7.38 24.35
C ARG A 475 11.37 8.85 24.05
N ASP A 476 11.25 9.21 22.77
CA ASP A 476 10.92 10.58 22.36
C ASP A 476 9.47 10.94 22.70
N LEU A 477 8.52 10.01 22.55
CA LEU A 477 7.13 10.17 23.01
C LEU A 477 7.05 10.34 24.53
N GLU A 478 7.79 9.55 25.31
CA GLU A 478 7.85 9.69 26.77
C GLU A 478 8.39 11.06 27.19
N LYS A 479 9.41 11.59 26.48
CA LYS A 479 9.91 12.95 26.72
C LYS A 479 8.85 14.02 26.40
N ALA A 480 8.11 13.86 25.30
CA ALA A 480 7.05 14.79 24.92
C ALA A 480 5.92 14.83 25.96
N ILE A 481 5.47 13.65 26.41
CA ILE A 481 4.47 13.51 27.47
C ILE A 481 4.94 14.19 28.76
N ASN A 482 6.18 13.95 29.17
CA ASN A 482 6.76 14.59 30.36
C ASN A 482 6.84 16.12 30.24
N ALA A 483 7.10 16.65 29.04
CA ALA A 483 7.11 18.08 28.79
C ALA A 483 5.69 18.69 28.90
N ILE A 484 4.68 18.00 28.37
CA ILE A 484 3.27 18.42 28.51
C ILE A 484 2.86 18.40 29.98
N HIS A 485 3.24 17.36 30.72
CA HIS A 485 2.92 17.26 32.14
C HIS A 485 3.47 18.46 32.93
N ARG A 486 4.75 18.83 32.70
CA ARG A 486 5.36 20.03 33.29
C ARG A 486 4.61 21.32 32.93
N SER A 487 4.15 21.43 31.69
CA SER A 487 3.41 22.61 31.21
C SER A 487 2.02 22.74 31.83
N ILE A 488 1.38 21.62 32.16
CA ILE A 488 0.12 21.60 32.92
C ILE A 488 0.38 22.03 34.36
N THR A 489 1.38 21.43 35.03
CA THR A 489 1.71 21.78 36.41
C THR A 489 2.08 23.26 36.57
N SER A 490 2.84 23.83 35.63
CA SER A 490 3.18 25.25 35.66
C SER A 490 1.95 26.15 35.48
N ALA A 491 1.04 25.79 34.58
CA ALA A 491 -0.20 26.55 34.36
C ALA A 491 -1.15 26.45 35.56
N GLU A 492 -1.24 25.29 36.22
CA GLU A 492 -2.03 25.10 37.44
C GLU A 492 -1.47 25.94 38.61
N LEU A 493 -0.14 26.01 38.75
CA LEU A 493 0.52 26.88 39.74
C LEU A 493 0.29 28.38 39.46
N GLU A 494 0.25 28.79 38.20
CA GLU A 494 -0.07 30.18 37.82
C GLU A 494 -1.51 30.54 38.17
N ILE A 495 -2.47 29.63 37.94
CA ILE A 495 -3.87 29.83 38.36
C ILE A 495 -3.95 30.01 39.88
N LEU A 496 -3.31 29.14 40.66
CA LEU A 496 -3.33 29.24 42.12
C LEU A 496 -2.73 30.56 42.62
N ARG A 497 -1.68 31.07 41.95
CA ARG A 497 -1.08 32.36 42.29
C ARG A 497 -2.02 33.52 41.99
N GLU A 498 -2.67 33.53 40.84
CA GLU A 498 -3.62 34.59 40.47
C GLU A 498 -4.89 34.54 41.34
N GLU A 499 -5.44 33.37 41.63
CA GLU A 499 -6.58 33.22 42.54
C GLU A 499 -6.24 33.74 43.95
N SER A 500 -5.03 33.47 44.45
CA SER A 500 -4.57 34.01 45.74
C SER A 500 -4.38 35.55 45.74
N ARG A 501 -4.06 36.14 44.58
CA ARG A 501 -3.94 37.60 44.42
C ARG A 501 -5.33 38.24 44.43
N GLU A 502 -6.26 37.68 43.66
CA GLU A 502 -7.65 38.15 43.62
C GLU A 502 -8.31 38.06 45.02
N GLU A 503 -8.07 36.99 45.78
CA GLU A 503 -8.57 36.88 47.16
C GLU A 503 -7.99 37.95 48.10
N ARG A 504 -6.70 38.26 47.97
CA ARG A 504 -6.04 39.30 48.79
C ARG A 504 -6.58 40.69 48.45
N GLU A 505 -6.84 40.97 47.18
CA GLU A 505 -7.42 42.24 46.74
C GLU A 505 -8.87 42.38 47.22
N LYS A 506 -9.68 41.31 47.14
CA LYS A 506 -11.04 41.31 47.70
C LYS A 506 -11.05 41.59 49.20
N ARG A 507 -10.16 40.95 49.97
CA ARG A 507 -10.02 41.21 51.41
C ARG A 507 -9.63 42.66 51.71
N ARG A 508 -8.71 43.25 50.93
CA ARG A 508 -8.34 44.68 51.10
C ARG A 508 -9.52 45.61 50.82
N MET A 509 -10.25 45.37 49.73
CA MET A 509 -11.44 46.15 49.36
C MET A 509 -12.55 46.03 50.42
N GLU A 510 -12.73 44.84 51.00
CA GLU A 510 -13.69 44.60 52.07
C GLU A 510 -13.28 45.29 53.38
N GLU A 511 -12.00 45.23 53.76
CA GLU A 511 -11.45 45.97 54.89
C GLU A 511 -11.58 47.49 54.72
N GLU A 512 -11.38 48.02 53.51
CA GLU A 512 -11.59 49.44 53.20
C GLU A 512 -13.06 49.85 53.29
N ARG A 513 -13.99 49.01 52.82
CA ARG A 513 -15.44 49.24 52.99
C ARG A 513 -15.84 49.25 54.46
N LEU A 514 -15.38 48.27 55.24
CA LEU A 514 -15.64 48.22 56.68
C LEU A 514 -15.06 49.42 57.42
N ARG A 515 -13.90 49.95 56.99
CA ARG A 515 -13.32 51.19 57.53
C ARG A 515 -14.15 52.42 57.19
N GLN A 516 -14.69 52.51 55.97
CA GLN A 516 -15.61 53.59 55.60
C GLN A 516 -16.92 53.51 56.41
N GLU A 517 -17.52 52.33 56.53
CA GLU A 517 -18.73 52.14 57.34
C GLU A 517 -18.51 52.47 58.82
N THR A 518 -17.37 52.08 59.40
CA THR A 518 -17.04 52.42 60.79
C THR A 518 -16.70 53.90 60.99
N SER A 519 -16.10 54.58 60.00
CA SER A 519 -15.94 56.04 60.07
C SER A 519 -17.28 56.78 60.04
N ILE A 520 -18.25 56.33 59.23
CA ILE A 520 -19.60 56.89 59.16
C ILE A 520 -20.39 56.61 60.47
N GLN A 521 -20.16 55.47 61.10
CA GLN A 521 -20.73 55.15 62.43
C GLN A 521 -20.06 55.91 63.59
N ALA A 522 -18.77 56.25 63.48
CA ALA A 522 -18.05 57.03 64.48
C ALA A 522 -18.41 58.53 64.43
N GLU A 523 -18.69 59.07 63.25
CA GLU A 523 -19.13 60.47 63.08
C GLU A 523 -20.57 60.72 63.56
N SER A 524 -21.35 59.65 63.76
CA SER A 524 -22.75 59.71 64.23
C SER A 524 -22.94 59.45 65.73
N ARG A 525 -21.86 59.29 66.52
CA ARG A 525 -21.96 59.08 67.97
C ARG A 525 -20.90 59.83 68.79
N GLU A 526 -21.33 60.89 69.47
CA GLU A 526 -20.96 61.22 70.87
C GLU A 526 -21.90 62.31 71.45
N PRO A 527 -22.12 62.43 72.78
CA PRO A 527 -21.98 61.43 73.85
C PRO A 527 -23.29 61.29 74.69
N MET A 528 -23.62 60.08 75.15
CA MET A 528 -24.43 59.93 76.37
C MET A 528 -23.97 58.72 77.19
N ASP A 529 -23.70 59.07 78.45
CA ASP A 529 -23.69 58.27 79.67
C ASP A 529 -22.58 57.27 79.96
N ARG A 530 -21.72 57.77 80.85
CA ARG A 530 -21.03 57.06 81.93
C ARG A 530 -22.03 56.16 82.69
N GLU A 531 -21.81 54.85 82.66
CA GLU A 531 -21.86 54.01 83.86
C GLU A 531 -21.38 52.59 83.57
N ASN A 532 -20.57 52.07 84.52
CA ASN A 532 -20.22 50.67 84.73
C ASN A 532 -19.04 50.06 83.92
N PRO A 533 -17.79 50.06 84.47
CA PRO A 533 -16.59 49.51 83.82
C PRO A 533 -16.53 47.97 83.77
N ALA A 534 -17.50 47.24 84.32
CA ALA A 534 -17.44 45.78 84.45
C ALA A 534 -18.00 45.01 83.24
N ARG A 535 -18.80 45.63 82.36
CA ARG A 535 -19.41 44.96 81.18
C ARG A 535 -18.65 45.12 79.86
N ALA A 536 -17.72 46.08 79.77
CA ALA A 536 -16.98 46.35 78.52
C ALA A 536 -15.84 45.35 78.26
N LYS A 537 -15.46 44.54 79.26
CA LYS A 537 -14.36 43.56 79.13
C LYS A 537 -14.84 42.19 78.63
N GLU A 538 -16.11 41.83 78.84
CA GLU A 538 -16.68 40.56 78.35
C GLU A 538 -17.12 40.64 76.88
N SER A 539 -17.64 41.79 76.43
CA SER A 539 -18.04 42.00 75.03
C SER A 539 -16.84 42.01 74.07
N ARG A 540 -15.70 42.57 74.48
CA ARG A 540 -14.47 42.55 73.66
C ARG A 540 -13.85 41.14 73.52
N ILE A 541 -14.08 40.25 74.48
CA ILE A 541 -13.55 38.87 74.45
C ILE A 541 -14.48 37.93 73.66
N SER A 542 -15.80 38.17 73.63
CA SER A 542 -16.73 37.38 72.82
C SER A 542 -16.61 37.70 71.33
N THR A 543 -16.44 38.97 70.94
CA THR A 543 -16.31 39.35 69.52
C THR A 543 -14.97 38.90 68.93
N ILE A 544 -13.88 38.86 69.73
CA ILE A 544 -12.61 38.26 69.29
C ILE A 544 -12.73 36.73 69.18
N LYS A 545 -13.56 36.07 70.02
CA LYS A 545 -13.80 34.63 69.90
C LYS A 545 -14.65 34.25 68.68
N GLU A 546 -15.68 35.02 68.32
CA GLU A 546 -16.47 34.71 67.10
C GLU A 546 -15.70 34.96 65.80
N HIS A 547 -14.82 35.96 65.76
CA HIS A 547 -13.98 36.23 64.59
C HIS A 547 -12.77 35.29 64.45
N VAL A 548 -12.35 34.64 65.54
CA VAL A 548 -11.27 33.62 65.54
C VAL A 548 -11.84 32.21 65.28
N ILE A 549 -13.09 31.92 65.68
CA ILE A 549 -13.70 30.60 65.48
C ILE A 549 -14.27 30.43 64.05
N THR A 550 -14.61 31.51 63.33
CA THR A 550 -14.96 31.42 61.90
C THR A 550 -13.74 31.40 60.97
N LYS A 551 -12.54 31.80 61.44
CA LYS A 551 -11.28 31.75 60.67
C LYS A 551 -10.40 30.52 60.94
N ALA A 552 -10.73 29.70 61.94
CA ALA A 552 -10.02 28.45 62.24
C ALA A 552 -10.60 27.20 61.54
N GLY A 553 -11.73 27.31 60.84
CA GLY A 553 -12.30 26.22 60.02
C GLY A 553 -11.73 26.11 58.59
N GLY A 554 -10.73 26.94 58.23
CA GLY A 554 -10.22 27.08 56.87
C GLY A 554 -8.79 26.60 56.64
N ALA A 555 -8.18 25.91 57.60
CA ALA A 555 -6.80 25.43 57.47
C ALA A 555 -6.60 24.09 58.18
N GLU A 556 -7.06 23.00 57.55
CA GLU A 556 -6.37 21.71 57.54
C GLU A 556 -7.05 20.75 56.54
N LEU A 557 -6.21 19.98 55.83
CA LEU A 557 -6.54 18.90 54.89
C LEU A 557 -6.97 19.30 53.46
N MET A 558 -6.04 19.99 52.79
CA MET A 558 -5.73 19.74 51.39
C MET A 558 -5.14 18.32 51.27
N VAL A 559 -5.99 17.29 51.17
CA VAL A 559 -5.61 15.94 50.73
C VAL A 559 -6.59 15.50 49.65
N ALA A 560 -6.00 15.10 48.52
CA ALA A 560 -6.61 14.74 47.25
C ALA A 560 -7.99 14.06 47.32
N SER A 561 -8.97 14.65 46.65
CA SER A 561 -10.18 13.96 46.21
C SER A 561 -9.80 13.00 45.05
N PRO A 562 -10.16 11.70 45.10
CA PRO A 562 -10.01 10.84 43.94
C PRO A 562 -11.07 11.20 42.90
N ALA A 563 -10.60 11.63 41.73
CA ALA A 563 -11.44 11.87 40.56
C ALA A 563 -12.10 10.57 40.08
N VAL A 564 -13.42 10.48 40.22
CA VAL A 564 -14.24 9.49 39.53
C VAL A 564 -14.34 9.93 38.07
N VAL A 565 -13.64 9.25 37.16
CA VAL A 565 -13.75 9.46 35.71
C VAL A 565 -14.64 8.37 35.13
N ALA A 566 -15.88 8.73 34.78
CA ALA A 566 -16.77 7.88 34.00
C ALA A 566 -16.53 8.13 32.49
N TYR A 567 -16.24 7.08 31.72
CA TYR A 567 -16.25 7.12 30.25
C TYR A 567 -17.56 6.52 29.73
N PRO A 568 -18.26 7.15 28.78
CA PRO A 568 -19.34 6.48 28.05
C PRO A 568 -18.75 5.63 26.92
N LEU A 569 -18.97 4.32 26.95
CA LEU A 569 -18.70 3.44 25.81
C LEU A 569 -19.97 3.24 24.99
N LEU A 570 -19.91 3.64 23.72
CA LEU A 570 -20.90 3.34 22.68
C LEU A 570 -20.71 1.89 22.19
N GLU A 571 -21.81 1.14 22.27
CA GLU A 571 -22.26 -0.03 21.50
C GLU A 571 -21.61 -1.42 21.62
N SER A 572 -22.50 -2.30 22.12
CA SER A 572 -22.82 -3.65 21.66
C SER A 572 -22.19 -4.85 22.39
N SER A 573 -23.09 -5.54 23.09
CA SER A 573 -22.99 -6.91 23.60
C SER A 573 -22.18 -7.08 24.89
N TYR A 574 -22.89 -7.40 25.98
CA TYR A 574 -22.44 -7.70 27.35
C TYR A 574 -22.36 -6.50 28.31
N SER A 575 -23.38 -6.41 29.17
CA SER A 575 -23.47 -5.52 30.32
C SER A 575 -22.65 -6.06 31.50
N GLY A 576 -21.54 -5.41 31.84
CA GLY A 576 -20.77 -5.63 33.06
C GLY A 576 -19.93 -4.40 33.40
N VAL A 577 -20.03 -3.91 34.64
CA VAL A 577 -19.25 -2.78 35.15
C VAL A 577 -18.01 -3.33 35.87
N LEU A 578 -16.81 -3.05 35.35
CA LEU A 578 -15.54 -3.38 36.00
C LEU A 578 -15.08 -2.17 36.82
N VAL A 579 -15.09 -2.27 38.15
CA VAL A 579 -14.51 -1.25 39.04
C VAL A 579 -13.12 -1.73 39.47
N VAL A 580 -12.06 -1.09 38.98
CA VAL A 580 -10.68 -1.34 39.44
C VAL A 580 -10.35 -0.28 40.49
N VAL A 581 -10.35 -0.66 41.76
CA VAL A 581 -9.86 0.17 42.87
C VAL A 581 -8.41 -0.18 43.11
N ASN A 582 -7.49 0.77 42.93
CA ASN A 582 -6.07 0.58 43.22
C ASN A 582 -5.79 1.09 44.63
N TRP A 583 -5.46 0.22 45.59
CA TRP A 583 -5.10 0.61 46.95
C TRP A 583 -3.61 0.36 47.23
N PRO A 584 -2.88 1.30 47.85
CA PRO A 584 -1.47 1.11 48.19
C PRO A 584 -1.30 0.12 49.36
N VAL A 585 -0.31 -0.77 49.24
CA VAL A 585 0.08 -1.80 50.24
C VAL A 585 0.35 -1.19 51.63
N PRO A 586 -0.20 -1.75 52.74
CA PRO A 586 0.15 -1.29 54.08
C PRO A 586 1.43 -1.95 54.62
N ARG A 587 2.26 -1.16 55.32
CA ARG A 587 3.31 -1.67 56.22
C ARG A 587 2.67 -2.35 57.43
N ALA A 588 3.31 -3.41 57.89
CA ALA A 588 2.82 -4.33 58.92
C ALA A 588 2.50 -3.67 60.27
N GLY A 589 1.39 -4.12 60.88
CA GLY A 589 1.13 -4.06 62.32
C GLY A 589 0.14 -2.99 62.77
N ILE A 590 -1.16 -3.32 62.80
CA ILE A 590 -2.21 -2.96 63.78
C ILE A 590 -3.53 -3.63 63.29
N PRO A 591 -4.24 -4.43 64.11
CA PRO A 591 -5.43 -5.16 63.66
C PRO A 591 -6.76 -4.38 63.83
N SER A 592 -7.66 -4.66 62.88
CA SER A 592 -9.13 -4.70 62.97
C SER A 592 -9.93 -3.46 63.42
N ARG A 593 -10.53 -2.77 62.43
CA ARG A 593 -11.90 -2.23 62.51
C ARG A 593 -12.66 -2.59 61.23
N ALA A 594 -13.04 -3.86 61.14
CA ALA A 594 -13.84 -4.40 60.03
C ALA A 594 -15.36 -4.33 60.31
N GLU A 595 -15.79 -3.77 61.44
CA GLU A 595 -17.23 -3.76 61.83
C GLU A 595 -17.96 -2.44 61.56
N GLU A 596 -17.27 -1.34 61.23
CA GLU A 596 -17.93 -0.05 60.92
C GLU A 596 -18.31 0.12 59.43
N LEU A 597 -17.83 -0.77 58.53
CA LEU A 597 -18.08 -0.67 57.08
C LEU A 597 -19.29 -1.49 56.59
N ASP A 598 -19.76 -2.47 57.36
CA ASP A 598 -20.93 -3.30 57.00
C ASP A 598 -22.27 -2.58 57.21
N GLN A 599 -22.31 -1.51 58.03
CA GLN A 599 -23.54 -0.75 58.27
C GLN A 599 -23.84 0.33 57.21
N ILE A 600 -22.85 0.77 56.44
CA ILE A 600 -23.03 1.89 55.49
C ILE A 600 -23.43 1.39 54.09
N VAL A 601 -23.14 0.13 53.74
CA VAL A 601 -23.41 -0.42 52.40
C VAL A 601 -24.80 -1.05 52.26
N SER A 602 -25.51 -1.31 53.36
CA SER A 602 -26.84 -1.96 53.34
C SER A 602 -28.03 -1.02 53.09
N ALA A 603 -27.82 0.30 53.00
CA ALA A 603 -28.93 1.27 53.01
C ALA A 603 -29.44 1.76 51.63
N LYS A 604 -28.77 1.47 50.49
CA LYS A 604 -29.29 1.87 49.17
C LYS A 604 -28.89 0.87 48.07
N VAL A 605 -29.92 0.34 47.38
CA VAL A 605 -29.95 -0.47 46.13
C VAL A 605 -30.18 -1.99 46.33
N PRO A 606 -31.21 -2.58 45.68
CA PRO A 606 -31.56 -3.99 45.84
C PRO A 606 -30.68 -4.94 45.01
N THR A 607 -30.59 -6.15 45.54
CA THR A 607 -29.83 -7.35 45.15
C THR A 607 -30.01 -7.81 43.71
N ARG A 608 -28.89 -8.02 42.98
CA ARG A 608 -28.67 -9.18 42.10
C ARG A 608 -27.18 -9.41 41.77
N GLN A 609 -26.65 -10.52 42.30
CA GLN A 609 -25.47 -11.32 41.92
C GLN A 609 -24.13 -10.62 41.63
N LEU A 610 -23.21 -10.68 42.60
CA LEU A 610 -21.77 -10.51 42.43
C LEU A 610 -21.07 -11.82 42.82
N THR A 611 -20.42 -12.47 41.85
CA THR A 611 -19.57 -13.65 42.06
C THR A 611 -18.12 -13.16 42.15
N VAL A 612 -17.46 -13.38 43.29
CA VAL A 612 -16.06 -13.00 43.53
C VAL A 612 -15.15 -14.11 43.01
N HIS A 613 -14.28 -13.82 42.03
CA HIS A 613 -13.13 -14.66 41.71
C HIS A 613 -11.85 -13.96 42.15
N GLY A 614 -11.20 -14.50 43.17
CA GLY A 614 -9.84 -14.11 43.57
C GLY A 614 -8.80 -14.76 42.65
N LEU A 615 -7.80 -13.99 42.23
CA LEU A 615 -6.56 -14.50 41.66
C LEU A 615 -5.40 -13.72 42.30
N TYR A 616 -4.41 -14.50 42.74
CA TYR A 616 -3.18 -14.12 43.43
C TYR A 616 -2.25 -13.23 42.61
#